data_AF-A0A1C6DVX7-F1
#
_entry.id   AF-A0A1C6DVX7-F1
#
_cell.length_a   1.000
_cell.length_b   1.000
_cell.length_c   1.000
_cell.angle_alpha   90.00
_cell.angle_beta   90.00
_cell.angle_gamma   90.00
#
_symmetry.space_group_name_H-M   'P 1'
#
loop_
_entity.id
_entity.type
_entity.pdbx_description
1 polymer ?
#
loop_
_entity_poly.entity_id
_entity_poly.type
_entity_poly.pdbx_seq_one_letter_code
_entity_poly.pdbx_strand_id
1 'polypeptide(L)'
;MNRSAESRARPVLPRFRFDRPPALLQGTAPAVLELGNKALLVPRRSPALLRSRQALCGPAKEPFALFCSFLPFAPCFFPFDRKFYFYSDLFINSKDCFILTITYTLGGKLYVNLTNRCPNACDFCLRTHGPGVGDAESLWLDREPTRDEIWEDLSKRDLNAYPELVFCGYGEPTCRLEDMLWLCGKVRQASHISIRVNTNGLSDLINGRKTASEFDGLVDIISISLNASTPEKYQELCHSQFGLDALPAILSFTRQVSVYVPQVVLSVVDKDMSQKEIAECERLARQTGALFRIRAYIED
;
A
#
# COMPACT_ATOMS: atom_id res chain seq x y z
N MET A 1 36.95 -36.95 -45.72
CA MET A 1 36.02 -38.11 -45.72
C MET A 1 35.10 -37.96 -44.52
N ASN A 2 33.80 -37.81 -44.79
CA ASN A 2 32.72 -37.57 -43.84
C ASN A 2 32.58 -38.67 -42.78
N ARG A 3 32.35 -38.28 -41.52
CA ARG A 3 31.34 -38.95 -40.67
C ARG A 3 30.57 -37.90 -39.86
N SER A 4 29.29 -37.84 -40.20
CA SER A 4 28.16 -37.14 -39.58
C SER A 4 27.97 -37.53 -38.11
N ALA A 5 27.83 -36.53 -37.24
CA ALA A 5 27.33 -36.69 -35.87
C ALA A 5 25.88 -36.18 -35.80
N GLU A 6 25.01 -37.06 -35.33
CA GLU A 6 23.56 -36.95 -35.31
C GLU A 6 23.05 -35.83 -34.39
N SER A 7 22.11 -35.04 -34.91
CA SER A 7 21.33 -34.08 -34.14
C SER A 7 20.33 -34.82 -33.25
N ARG A 8 20.55 -34.81 -31.93
CA ARG A 8 19.53 -35.24 -30.97
C ARG A 8 18.46 -34.17 -30.84
N ALA A 9 17.26 -34.47 -31.34
CA ALA A 9 16.05 -33.69 -31.15
C ALA A 9 15.69 -33.60 -29.65
N ARG A 10 15.30 -32.40 -29.20
CA ARG A 10 14.76 -32.14 -27.86
C ARG A 10 13.36 -32.76 -27.72
N PRO A 11 13.01 -33.39 -26.59
CA PRO A 11 11.65 -33.85 -26.37
C PRO A 11 10.72 -32.65 -26.19
N VAL A 12 9.66 -32.60 -27.01
CA VAL A 12 8.55 -31.65 -26.89
C VAL A 12 7.64 -32.17 -25.77
N LEU A 13 7.53 -31.42 -24.67
CA LEU A 13 6.56 -31.70 -23.61
C LEU A 13 5.14 -31.41 -24.12
N PRO A 14 4.14 -32.26 -23.82
CA PRO A 14 2.77 -32.02 -24.26
C PRO A 14 2.18 -30.81 -23.54
N ARG A 15 1.63 -29.87 -24.32
CA ARG A 15 0.80 -28.77 -23.81
C ARG A 15 -0.51 -29.38 -23.29
N PHE A 16 -0.72 -29.35 -21.97
CA PHE A 16 -2.04 -29.60 -21.39
C PHE A 16 -2.97 -28.45 -21.80
N ARG A 17 -3.94 -28.75 -22.67
CA ARG A 17 -5.13 -27.91 -22.86
C ARG A 17 -6.06 -28.18 -21.69
N PHE A 18 -6.35 -27.16 -20.90
CA PHE A 18 -7.49 -27.22 -19.99
C PHE A 18 -8.76 -27.03 -20.83
N ASP A 19 -9.50 -28.13 -21.01
CA ASP A 19 -10.85 -28.08 -21.55
C ASP A 19 -11.77 -27.31 -20.58
N ARG A 20 -12.67 -26.51 -21.15
CA ARG A 20 -13.67 -25.72 -20.41
C ARG A 20 -14.48 -26.60 -19.45
N PRO A 21 -14.86 -26.10 -18.26
CA PRO A 21 -15.79 -26.83 -17.42
C PRO A 21 -17.18 -26.91 -18.07
N PRO A 22 -17.90 -28.03 -17.90
CA PRO A 22 -19.24 -28.22 -18.45
C PRO A 22 -20.26 -27.34 -17.70
N ALA A 23 -21.17 -26.74 -18.48
CA ALA A 23 -22.39 -26.12 -17.99
C ALA A 23 -23.39 -27.19 -17.54
N LEU A 24 -24.10 -26.93 -16.43
CA LEU A 24 -25.40 -27.48 -15.95
C LEU A 24 -25.40 -27.36 -14.40
N LEU A 25 -26.44 -26.96 -13.67
CA LEU A 25 -27.88 -26.98 -13.91
C LEU A 25 -28.57 -25.75 -13.31
N GLN A 26 -29.63 -25.31 -14.00
CA GLN A 26 -30.68 -24.46 -13.47
C GLN A 26 -31.41 -25.20 -12.33
N GLY A 27 -31.38 -24.61 -11.14
CA GLY A 27 -32.15 -25.03 -9.97
C GLY A 27 -33.17 -23.95 -9.61
N THR A 28 -34.43 -24.36 -9.57
CA THR A 28 -35.66 -23.60 -9.34
C THR A 28 -35.67 -22.78 -8.05
N ALA A 29 -36.17 -21.53 -8.14
CA ALA A 29 -36.51 -20.68 -7.00
C ALA A 29 -37.69 -21.25 -6.19
N PRO A 30 -37.74 -21.02 -4.87
CA PRO A 30 -39.00 -21.05 -4.14
C PRO A 30 -39.41 -19.64 -3.66
N ALA A 31 -40.61 -19.28 -4.10
CA ALA A 31 -41.69 -18.62 -3.36
C ALA A 31 -41.38 -17.39 -2.48
N VAL A 32 -41.87 -16.26 -2.98
CA VAL A 32 -42.34 -15.08 -2.25
C VAL A 32 -43.25 -15.51 -1.09
N LEU A 33 -42.91 -15.06 0.11
CA LEU A 33 -43.79 -15.10 1.28
C LEU A 33 -44.03 -13.66 1.70
N GLU A 34 -45.09 -13.07 1.16
CA GLU A 34 -45.65 -11.82 1.67
C GLU A 34 -46.27 -12.07 3.05
N LEU A 35 -45.83 -11.30 4.04
CA LEU A 35 -46.51 -11.15 5.32
C LEU A 35 -46.66 -9.66 5.65
N GLY A 36 -47.82 -9.14 5.28
CA GLY A 36 -48.73 -8.48 6.21
C GLY A 36 -48.23 -7.25 6.97
N ASN A 37 -48.65 -6.09 6.47
CA ASN A 37 -48.82 -4.83 7.19
C ASN A 37 -49.17 -4.98 8.69
N LYS A 38 -48.33 -4.41 9.57
CA LYS A 38 -48.79 -3.76 10.81
C LYS A 38 -47.97 -2.51 11.11
N ALA A 39 -48.64 -1.38 10.99
CA ALA A 39 -48.18 -0.07 11.40
C ALA A 39 -47.95 -0.01 12.93
N LEU A 40 -46.85 0.63 13.35
CA LEU A 40 -46.68 1.10 14.72
C LEU A 40 -46.33 2.60 14.73
N LEU A 41 -47.38 3.39 14.97
CA LEU A 41 -47.46 4.63 15.74
C LEU A 41 -46.15 5.41 15.99
N VAL A 42 -45.99 6.49 15.22
CA VAL A 42 -45.18 7.67 15.58
C VAL A 42 -46.06 8.64 16.36
N PRO A 43 -45.67 9.14 17.55
CA PRO A 43 -46.41 10.22 18.20
C PRO A 43 -46.15 11.55 17.50
N ARG A 44 -47.19 12.11 16.89
CA ARG A 44 -47.30 13.51 16.48
C ARG A 44 -47.31 14.41 17.73
N ARG A 45 -46.52 15.48 17.72
CA ARG A 45 -46.82 16.71 18.48
C ARG A 45 -47.33 17.77 17.50
N SER A 46 -48.50 18.30 17.80
CA SER A 46 -49.23 19.32 17.02
C SER A 46 -48.68 20.74 17.22
N PRO A 47 -49.04 21.68 16.32
CA PRO A 47 -48.42 23.00 16.18
C PRO A 47 -49.24 24.13 16.85
N ALA A 48 -48.54 25.20 17.25
CA ALA A 48 -49.04 26.56 17.50
C ALA A 48 -47.80 27.48 17.50
N LEU A 49 -47.75 28.69 16.96
CA LEU A 49 -48.74 29.64 16.46
C LEU A 49 -47.96 30.67 15.61
N LEU A 50 -48.60 31.17 14.55
CA LEU A 50 -48.12 32.24 13.67
C LEU A 50 -47.68 33.50 14.44
N ARG A 51 -46.63 34.17 13.93
CA ARG A 51 -46.77 35.57 13.49
C ARG A 51 -45.68 35.98 12.49
N SER A 52 -46.18 36.36 11.32
CA SER A 52 -45.55 37.08 10.23
C SER A 52 -44.84 38.37 10.64
N ARG A 53 -43.73 38.71 9.99
CA ARG A 53 -43.55 40.02 9.34
C ARG A 53 -42.40 40.00 8.33
N GLN A 54 -42.74 40.45 7.13
CA GLN A 54 -41.86 40.74 6.01
C GLN A 54 -40.93 41.92 6.30
N ALA A 55 -39.78 41.88 5.62
CA ALA A 55 -39.04 42.98 4.99
C ALA A 55 -38.61 44.19 5.84
N LEU A 56 -37.32 44.53 5.74
CA LEU A 56 -36.86 45.84 5.25
C LEU A 56 -35.33 45.83 5.08
N CYS A 57 -34.90 45.93 3.82
CA CYS A 57 -33.58 46.44 3.44
C CYS A 57 -33.50 47.95 3.74
N GLY A 58 -32.33 48.44 4.17
CA GLY A 58 -32.02 49.87 4.19
C GLY A 58 -30.74 50.22 4.97
N PRO A 59 -29.99 51.28 4.59
CA PRO A 59 -28.52 51.27 4.54
C PRO A 59 -27.81 51.88 5.76
N ALA A 60 -26.54 51.50 5.95
CA ALA A 60 -25.63 52.10 6.92
C ALA A 60 -25.10 53.47 6.42
N LYS A 61 -25.12 54.46 7.31
CA LYS A 61 -24.46 55.76 7.15
C LYS A 61 -23.46 55.94 8.29
N GLU A 62 -22.20 56.16 7.93
CA GLU A 62 -21.21 56.97 8.68
C GLU A 62 -21.71 58.44 8.83
N PRO A 63 -21.15 59.33 9.70
CA PRO A 63 -19.72 59.53 9.99
C PRO A 63 -19.34 60.02 11.41
N PHE A 64 -18.05 60.11 11.74
CA PHE A 64 -17.38 61.35 12.21
C PHE A 64 -15.92 61.09 12.65
N ALA A 65 -14.98 61.82 12.03
CA ALA A 65 -13.59 61.96 12.45
C ALA A 65 -13.44 63.18 13.35
N LEU A 66 -12.57 63.13 14.37
CA LEU A 66 -11.94 64.34 14.93
C LEU A 66 -10.60 64.03 15.64
N PHE A 67 -9.55 64.58 15.02
CA PHE A 67 -8.37 65.27 15.58
C PHE A 67 -7.30 64.57 16.46
N CYS A 68 -6.08 64.60 15.89
CA CYS A 68 -4.75 64.39 16.46
C CYS A 68 -4.40 65.31 17.63
N SER A 69 -3.45 64.89 18.49
CA SER A 69 -2.24 65.66 18.89
C SER A 69 -1.23 64.84 19.72
N PHE A 70 0.06 65.04 19.43
CA PHE A 70 1.29 64.79 20.23
C PHE A 70 2.03 63.42 20.19
N LEU A 71 3.22 63.50 19.58
CA LEU A 71 4.43 62.64 19.45
C LEU A 71 5.04 62.08 20.77
N PRO A 72 6.11 61.22 20.78
CA PRO A 72 6.72 60.41 19.69
C PRO A 72 7.26 58.99 20.08
N PHE A 73 7.74 58.28 19.04
CA PHE A 73 8.84 57.28 19.02
C PHE A 73 8.60 55.79 19.35
N ALA A 74 9.02 54.98 18.36
CA ALA A 74 9.18 53.52 18.25
C ALA A 74 7.89 52.72 17.95
N PRO A 75 7.86 51.97 16.82
CA PRO A 75 8.66 50.73 16.78
C PRO A 75 9.40 50.47 15.45
N CYS A 76 10.58 49.86 15.58
CA CYS A 76 11.12 48.98 14.55
C CYS A 76 10.25 47.72 14.50
N PHE A 77 9.84 47.27 13.31
CA PHE A 77 10.03 45.91 12.81
C PHE A 77 9.45 45.81 11.39
N PHE A 78 10.25 45.23 10.50
CA PHE A 78 10.00 45.03 9.07
C PHE A 78 8.71 44.24 8.79
N PRO A 79 7.97 44.54 7.70
CA PRO A 79 6.90 43.66 7.22
C PRO A 79 7.52 42.54 6.38
N PHE A 80 7.21 41.29 6.71
CA PHE A 80 7.36 40.17 5.78
C PHE A 80 5.96 39.70 5.41
N ASP A 81 5.60 39.90 4.15
CA ASP A 81 4.35 39.46 3.54
C ASP A 81 4.12 37.96 3.77
N ARG A 82 3.05 37.62 4.49
CA ARG A 82 2.43 36.29 4.43
C ARG A 82 1.05 36.45 3.82
N LYS A 83 0.94 36.04 2.54
CA LYS A 83 -0.33 35.82 1.87
C LYS A 83 -1.12 34.76 2.63
N PHE A 84 -2.20 35.18 3.30
CA PHE A 84 -3.24 34.30 3.81
C PHE A 84 -4.10 33.85 2.63
N TYR A 85 -4.05 32.56 2.30
CA TYR A 85 -5.06 31.96 1.42
C TYR A 85 -6.24 31.54 2.30
N PHE A 86 -7.35 32.27 2.19
CA PHE A 86 -8.63 31.90 2.78
C PHE A 86 -9.25 30.79 1.95
N TYR A 87 -9.22 29.55 2.45
CA TYR A 87 -10.26 28.57 2.14
C TYR A 87 -11.31 28.69 3.25
N SER A 88 -12.53 29.05 2.87
CA SER A 88 -13.67 29.12 3.77
C SER A 88 -13.97 27.73 4.34
N ASP A 89 -14.12 27.70 5.66
CA ASP A 89 -14.61 26.59 6.49
C ASP A 89 -13.64 25.43 6.77
N LEU A 90 -12.61 25.70 7.59
CA LEU A 90 -12.19 24.78 8.67
C LEU A 90 -11.25 25.52 9.65
N PHE A 91 -11.72 25.86 10.85
CA PHE A 91 -10.83 26.18 11.98
C PHE A 91 -10.15 24.87 12.41
N ILE A 92 -9.05 24.49 11.76
CA ILE A 92 -8.17 23.43 12.24
C ILE A 92 -7.35 24.02 13.38
N ASN A 93 -7.61 23.57 14.61
CA ASN A 93 -6.70 23.78 15.72
C ASN A 93 -5.33 23.20 15.32
N SER A 94 -4.34 24.06 15.12
CA SER A 94 -3.02 23.75 14.54
C SER A 94 -2.10 22.94 15.47
N LYS A 95 -2.64 22.11 16.37
CA LYS A 95 -1.85 21.43 17.40
C LYS A 95 -1.59 19.95 17.16
N ASP A 96 -2.29 19.29 16.24
CA ASP A 96 -2.04 17.88 15.91
C ASP A 96 -2.17 17.65 14.39
N CYS A 97 -1.23 18.20 13.62
CA CYS A 97 -1.12 17.87 12.20
C CYS A 97 -0.32 16.57 12.07
N PHE A 98 -1.00 15.43 12.15
CA PHE A 98 -0.35 14.13 12.00
C PHE A 98 0.11 13.93 10.55
N ILE A 99 1.37 13.55 10.35
CA ILE A 99 1.89 13.17 9.04
C ILE A 99 1.45 11.73 8.77
N LEU A 100 0.55 11.57 7.80
CA LEU A 100 -0.04 10.30 7.42
C LEU A 100 -0.05 10.14 5.90
N THR A 101 1.10 9.80 5.33
CA THR A 101 1.17 9.43 3.92
C THR A 101 0.71 7.98 3.75
N ILE A 102 -0.57 7.81 3.43
CA ILE A 102 -1.19 6.50 3.19
C ILE A 102 -0.83 5.97 1.80
N THR A 103 -1.04 6.79 0.77
CA THR A 103 -0.66 6.46 -0.60
C THR A 103 0.24 7.53 -1.21
N TYR A 104 1.15 7.09 -2.07
CA TYR A 104 2.14 7.94 -2.72
C TYR A 104 2.45 7.40 -4.12
N THR A 105 3.06 8.21 -4.98
CA THR A 105 3.44 7.83 -6.33
C THR A 105 4.94 7.80 -6.53
N LEU A 106 5.40 6.78 -7.27
CA LEU A 106 6.81 6.64 -7.64
C LEU A 106 6.91 5.92 -8.98
N GLY A 107 7.58 6.56 -9.95
CA GLY A 107 7.74 6.00 -11.30
C GLY A 107 6.41 5.69 -11.98
N GLY A 108 5.40 6.55 -11.79
CA GLY A 108 4.07 6.42 -12.39
C GLY A 108 3.17 5.34 -11.77
N LYS A 109 3.60 4.69 -10.69
CA LYS A 109 2.83 3.65 -9.97
C LYS A 109 2.28 4.19 -8.67
N LEU A 110 1.20 3.58 -8.18
CA LEU A 110 0.59 3.92 -6.91
C LEU A 110 1.11 2.98 -5.82
N TYR A 111 1.55 3.54 -4.70
CA TYR A 111 2.08 2.80 -3.57
C TYR A 111 1.19 2.95 -2.35
N VAL A 112 1.14 1.91 -1.51
CA VAL A 112 0.42 1.88 -0.24
C VAL A 112 1.40 1.69 0.90
N ASN A 113 1.50 2.69 1.76
CA ASN A 113 2.33 2.69 2.96
C ASN A 113 1.50 2.23 4.16
N LEU A 114 1.59 0.94 4.47
CA LEU A 114 0.64 0.28 5.36
C LEU A 114 1.01 0.36 6.85
N THR A 115 2.30 0.37 7.17
CA THR A 115 2.79 0.12 8.54
C THR A 115 4.23 0.59 8.69
N ASN A 116 4.62 0.95 9.92
CA ASN A 116 6.02 1.18 10.30
C ASN A 116 6.71 -0.11 10.78
N ARG A 117 5.96 -1.18 11.04
CA ARG A 117 6.49 -2.43 11.61
C ARG A 117 7.26 -3.20 10.56
N CYS A 118 8.44 -3.68 10.92
CA CYS A 118 9.22 -4.62 10.12
C CYS A 118 10.04 -5.50 11.07
N PRO A 119 10.07 -6.84 10.88
CA PRO A 119 10.89 -7.72 11.70
C PRO A 119 12.39 -7.61 11.39
N ASN A 120 12.77 -6.85 10.36
CA ASN A 120 14.16 -6.63 9.97
C ASN A 120 14.58 -5.17 10.25
N ALA A 121 15.88 -4.99 10.47
CA ALA A 121 16.52 -3.69 10.62
C ALA A 121 17.71 -3.54 9.66
N CYS A 122 17.48 -3.82 8.38
CA CYS A 122 18.56 -3.95 7.40
C CYS A 122 19.42 -2.70 7.22
N ASP A 123 20.73 -2.89 7.01
CA ASP A 123 21.71 -1.82 6.82
C ASP A 123 21.52 -1.01 5.53
N PHE A 124 20.84 -1.58 4.53
CA PHE A 124 20.56 -0.98 3.23
C PHE A 124 19.14 -0.42 3.10
N CYS A 125 18.39 -0.36 4.21
CA CYS A 125 16.97 0.01 4.16
C CYS A 125 16.79 1.51 3.91
N LEU A 126 16.03 1.89 2.89
CA LEU A 126 15.75 3.31 2.56
C LEU A 126 15.19 4.13 3.73
N ARG A 127 14.56 3.50 4.72
CA ARG A 127 14.04 4.19 5.91
C ARG A 127 15.12 4.85 6.78
N THR A 128 16.40 4.50 6.56
CA THR A 128 17.54 5.14 7.22
C THR A 128 18.16 6.26 6.39
N HIS A 129 17.73 6.47 5.14
CA HIS A 129 18.32 7.43 4.20
C HIS A 129 17.53 8.75 4.10
N GLY A 130 16.31 8.79 4.62
CA GLY A 130 15.48 9.99 4.58
C GLY A 130 14.08 9.77 5.13
N PRO A 131 13.26 10.84 5.17
CA PRO A 131 11.89 10.74 5.65
C PRO A 131 10.94 10.16 4.61
N GLY A 132 11.15 10.40 3.31
CA GLY A 132 10.19 10.08 2.25
C GLY A 132 10.80 9.54 0.96
N VAL A 133 9.95 9.05 0.06
CA VAL A 133 10.32 8.51 -1.26
C VAL A 133 9.25 8.90 -2.28
N GLY A 134 9.65 9.22 -3.51
CA GLY A 134 8.71 9.61 -4.56
C GLY A 134 8.14 11.00 -4.30
N ASP A 135 6.82 11.13 -4.36
CA ASP A 135 6.10 12.36 -3.99
C ASP A 135 5.74 12.45 -2.49
N ALA A 136 6.09 11.45 -1.68
CA ALA A 136 5.85 11.46 -0.24
C ALA A 136 6.85 12.36 0.48
N GLU A 137 6.37 13.35 1.24
CA GLU A 137 7.21 14.13 2.16
C GLU A 137 7.81 13.26 3.27
N SER A 138 7.00 12.34 3.80
CA SER A 138 7.45 11.33 4.76
C SER A 138 6.67 10.03 4.59
N LEU A 139 7.35 8.90 4.68
CA LEU A 139 6.77 7.55 4.80
C LEU A 139 6.76 7.05 6.26
N TRP A 140 7.35 7.79 7.19
CA TRP A 140 7.13 7.54 8.62
C TRP A 140 5.73 7.99 8.99
N LEU A 141 4.93 7.04 9.51
CA LEU A 141 3.57 7.29 9.95
C LEU A 141 3.56 7.66 11.44
N ASP A 142 2.94 8.78 11.82
CA ASP A 142 2.81 9.14 13.25
C ASP A 142 1.98 8.10 14.02
N ARG A 143 1.02 7.48 13.34
CA ARG A 143 0.30 6.28 13.78
C ARG A 143 -0.01 5.41 12.58
N GLU A 144 -0.23 4.11 12.79
CA GLU A 144 -0.71 3.25 11.70
C GLU A 144 -2.14 3.64 11.28
N PRO A 145 -2.41 3.81 9.97
CA PRO A 145 -3.76 4.08 9.48
C PRO A 145 -4.63 2.83 9.64
N THR A 146 -5.91 2.98 9.91
CA THR A 146 -6.85 1.85 9.90
C THR A 146 -7.06 1.34 8.48
N ARG A 147 -7.48 0.08 8.30
CA ARG A 147 -7.77 -0.46 6.95
C ARG A 147 -8.84 0.35 6.21
N ASP A 148 -9.80 0.93 6.95
CA ASP A 148 -10.87 1.73 6.37
C ASP A 148 -10.35 3.09 5.90
N GLU A 149 -9.47 3.75 6.65
CA GLU A 149 -8.78 4.97 6.21
C GLU A 149 -7.94 4.72 4.95
N ILE A 150 -7.25 3.57 4.88
CA ILE A 150 -6.48 3.19 3.70
C ILE A 150 -7.39 2.99 2.49
N TRP A 151 -8.53 2.33 2.67
CA TRP A 151 -9.51 2.16 1.60
C TRP A 151 -10.13 3.48 1.17
N GLU A 152 -10.48 4.36 2.11
CA GLU A 152 -11.03 5.67 1.81
C GLU A 152 -10.06 6.48 0.94
N ASP A 153 -8.77 6.49 1.31
CA ASP A 153 -7.72 7.16 0.53
C ASP A 153 -7.54 6.56 -0.86
N LEU A 154 -7.50 5.22 -0.98
CA LEU A 154 -7.44 4.53 -2.27
C LEU A 154 -8.66 4.84 -3.15
N SER A 155 -9.86 4.87 -2.55
CA SER A 155 -11.13 5.06 -3.27
C SER A 155 -11.30 6.47 -3.85
N LYS A 156 -10.53 7.44 -3.37
CA LYS A 156 -10.48 8.80 -3.92
C LYS A 156 -9.69 8.88 -5.22
N ARG A 157 -8.91 7.86 -5.56
CA ARG A 157 -8.05 7.81 -6.74
C ARG A 157 -8.72 7.01 -7.86
N ASP A 158 -8.48 7.42 -9.10
CA ASP A 158 -8.75 6.56 -10.25
C ASP A 158 -7.67 5.49 -10.32
N LEU A 159 -7.95 4.30 -9.76
CA LEU A 159 -7.00 3.20 -9.74
C LEU A 159 -6.61 2.75 -11.15
N ASN A 160 -7.45 2.92 -12.16
CA ASN A 160 -7.13 2.51 -13.53
C ASN A 160 -6.17 3.48 -14.23
N ALA A 161 -5.90 4.66 -13.65
CA ALA A 161 -4.90 5.60 -14.16
C ALA A 161 -3.46 5.14 -13.87
N TYR A 162 -3.28 4.13 -13.01
CA TYR A 162 -1.97 3.60 -12.66
C TYR A 162 -1.76 2.20 -13.26
N PRO A 163 -0.54 1.86 -13.71
CA PRO A 163 -0.26 0.54 -14.25
C PRO A 163 -0.16 -0.54 -13.17
N GLU A 164 0.16 -0.16 -11.93
CA GLU A 164 0.43 -1.08 -10.82
C GLU A 164 0.15 -0.40 -9.47
N LEU A 165 -0.51 -1.13 -8.57
CA LEU A 165 -0.67 -0.82 -7.16
C LEU A 165 0.34 -1.64 -6.37
N VAL A 166 1.19 -0.98 -5.57
CA VAL A 166 2.30 -1.62 -4.88
C VAL A 166 2.17 -1.45 -3.37
N PHE A 167 2.02 -2.54 -2.63
CA PHE A 167 2.16 -2.52 -1.17
C PHE A 167 3.65 -2.47 -0.82
N CYS A 168 4.12 -1.27 -0.46
CA CYS A 168 5.50 -1.01 -0.09
C CYS A 168 5.55 0.35 0.62
N GLY A 169 6.28 0.40 1.72
CA GLY A 169 6.52 1.58 2.55
C GLY A 169 7.79 1.39 3.36
N TYR A 170 7.89 2.04 4.52
CA TYR A 170 9.03 1.83 5.44
C TYR A 170 8.91 0.60 6.33
N GLY A 171 7.69 0.03 6.45
CA GLY A 171 7.46 -1.26 7.09
C GLY A 171 7.32 -2.43 6.12
N GLU A 172 7.10 -3.60 6.72
CA GLU A 172 6.79 -4.87 6.06
C GLU A 172 5.27 -5.07 5.99
N PRO A 173 4.66 -5.07 4.79
CA PRO A 173 3.20 -5.16 4.64
C PRO A 173 2.58 -6.39 5.31
N THR A 174 3.30 -7.52 5.34
CA THR A 174 2.78 -8.77 5.93
C THR A 174 2.71 -8.76 7.47
N CYS A 175 3.20 -7.70 8.14
CA CYS A 175 2.88 -7.40 9.55
C CYS A 175 1.40 -7.05 9.77
N ARG A 176 0.68 -6.74 8.69
CA ARG A 176 -0.76 -6.44 8.64
C ARG A 176 -1.42 -7.25 7.54
N LEU A 177 -1.09 -8.54 7.46
CA LEU A 177 -1.51 -9.42 6.37
C LEU A 177 -3.02 -9.37 6.14
N GLU A 178 -3.82 -9.46 7.19
CA GLU A 178 -5.29 -9.49 7.11
C GLU A 178 -5.85 -8.18 6.53
N ASP A 179 -5.33 -7.03 6.96
CA ASP A 179 -5.73 -5.72 6.43
C ASP A 179 -5.32 -5.58 4.96
N MET A 180 -4.09 -5.99 4.62
CA MET A 180 -3.57 -5.96 3.26
C MET A 180 -4.41 -6.82 2.32
N LEU A 181 -4.73 -8.07 2.68
CA LEU A 181 -5.54 -8.97 1.87
C LEU A 181 -6.98 -8.46 1.73
N TRP A 182 -7.55 -7.89 2.79
CA TRP A 182 -8.85 -7.23 2.72
C TRP A 182 -8.85 -6.07 1.71
N LEU A 183 -7.80 -5.24 1.73
CA LEU A 183 -7.62 -4.16 0.75
C LEU A 183 -7.45 -4.69 -0.67
N CYS A 184 -6.66 -5.75 -0.88
CA CYS A 184 -6.55 -6.41 -2.19
C CYS A 184 -7.93 -6.85 -2.70
N GLY A 185 -8.74 -7.48 -1.84
CA GLY A 185 -10.11 -7.88 -2.17
C GLY A 185 -11.01 -6.70 -2.59
N LYS A 186 -10.89 -5.56 -1.89
CA LYS A 186 -11.61 -4.33 -2.25
C LYS A 186 -11.14 -3.76 -3.59
N VAL A 187 -9.83 -3.73 -3.83
CA VAL A 187 -9.25 -3.26 -5.10
C VAL A 187 -9.72 -4.14 -6.24
N ARG A 188 -9.74 -5.48 -6.09
CA ARG A 188 -10.26 -6.41 -7.11
C ARG A 188 -11.72 -6.18 -7.47
N GLN A 189 -12.54 -5.71 -6.52
CA GLN A 189 -13.94 -5.37 -6.77
C GLN A 189 -14.08 -4.04 -7.55
N ALA A 190 -13.12 -3.12 -7.40
CA ALA A 190 -13.21 -1.77 -7.95
C ALA A 190 -12.38 -1.55 -9.23
N SER A 191 -11.35 -2.35 -9.48
CA SER A 191 -10.38 -2.14 -10.56
C SER A 191 -9.69 -3.44 -10.98
N HIS A 192 -9.17 -3.43 -12.21
CA HIS A 192 -8.30 -4.48 -12.76
C HIS A 192 -6.80 -4.12 -12.67
N ILE A 193 -6.45 -3.08 -11.91
CA ILE A 193 -5.05 -2.71 -11.67
C ILE A 193 -4.22 -3.92 -11.21
N SER A 194 -3.01 -4.04 -11.73
CA SER A 194 -2.05 -5.06 -11.28
C SER A 194 -1.64 -4.78 -9.84
N ILE A 195 -1.71 -5.78 -8.97
CA ILE A 195 -1.35 -5.67 -7.55
C ILE A 195 -0.02 -6.37 -7.30
N ARG A 196 0.94 -5.61 -6.77
CA ARG A 196 2.23 -6.13 -6.31
C ARG A 196 2.42 -5.94 -4.81
N VAL A 197 2.99 -6.95 -4.15
CA VAL A 197 3.46 -6.84 -2.76
C VAL A 197 4.98 -6.90 -2.74
N ASN A 198 5.62 -5.87 -2.15
CA ASN A 198 7.03 -5.93 -1.80
C ASN A 198 7.15 -6.40 -0.35
N THR A 199 7.90 -7.48 -0.13
CA THR A 199 8.04 -8.11 1.19
C THR A 199 9.47 -8.57 1.43
N ASN A 200 9.86 -8.73 2.68
CA ASN A 200 11.05 -9.45 3.09
C ASN A 200 10.89 -10.98 2.97
N GLY A 201 9.67 -11.50 2.80
CA GLY A 201 9.38 -12.94 2.63
C GLY A 201 9.17 -13.71 3.93
N LEU A 202 9.10 -13.03 5.08
CA LEU A 202 8.94 -13.62 6.41
C LEU A 202 7.46 -13.77 6.84
N SER A 203 6.52 -13.66 5.90
CA SER A 203 5.07 -13.67 6.16
C SER A 203 4.62 -14.79 7.09
N ASP A 204 5.11 -16.02 6.85
CA ASP A 204 4.76 -17.17 7.68
C ASP A 204 5.21 -17.02 9.15
N LEU A 205 6.43 -16.50 9.37
CA LEU A 205 6.98 -16.31 10.73
C LEU A 205 6.30 -15.15 11.45
N ILE A 206 6.03 -14.05 10.74
CA ILE A 206 5.33 -12.88 11.27
C ILE A 206 3.93 -13.27 11.76
N ASN A 207 3.24 -14.13 10.99
CA ASN A 207 1.84 -14.47 11.23
C ASN A 207 1.65 -15.81 11.97
N GLY A 208 2.74 -16.52 12.29
CA GLY A 208 2.71 -17.80 13.02
C GLY A 208 1.99 -18.94 12.30
N ARG A 209 1.77 -18.84 10.98
CA ARG A 209 1.01 -19.81 10.18
C ARG A 209 1.49 -19.82 8.73
N LYS A 210 1.04 -20.80 7.93
CA LYS A 210 1.27 -20.80 6.48
C LYS A 210 0.35 -19.81 5.79
N THR A 211 0.93 -18.86 5.08
CA THR A 211 0.20 -17.71 4.50
C THR A 211 0.11 -17.73 2.98
N ALA A 212 0.88 -18.58 2.30
CA ALA A 212 1.03 -18.59 0.84
C ALA A 212 -0.30 -18.69 0.07
N SER A 213 -1.23 -19.55 0.50
CA SER A 213 -2.54 -19.72 -0.15
C SER A 213 -3.46 -18.52 0.02
N GLU A 214 -3.22 -17.65 1.00
CA GLU A 214 -4.06 -16.48 1.27
C GLU A 214 -3.87 -15.38 0.21
N PHE A 215 -2.82 -15.45 -0.61
CA PHE A 215 -2.55 -14.53 -1.71
C PHE A 215 -3.25 -14.91 -3.02
N ASP A 216 -3.79 -16.14 -3.13
CA ASP A 216 -4.38 -16.68 -4.35
C ASP A 216 -5.56 -15.83 -4.84
N GLY A 217 -5.55 -15.50 -6.13
CA GLY A 217 -6.55 -14.62 -6.76
C GLY A 217 -6.54 -13.14 -6.28
N LEU A 218 -5.73 -12.78 -5.29
CA LEU A 218 -5.69 -11.43 -4.73
C LEU A 218 -4.49 -10.63 -5.20
N VAL A 219 -3.33 -11.25 -5.39
CA VAL A 219 -2.06 -10.57 -5.74
C VAL A 219 -1.49 -11.14 -7.03
N ASP A 220 -1.03 -10.27 -7.94
CA ASP A 220 -0.46 -10.67 -9.23
C ASP A 220 1.05 -10.94 -9.12
N ILE A 221 1.73 -10.10 -8.32
CA ILE A 221 3.19 -10.11 -8.21
C ILE A 221 3.61 -10.06 -6.74
N ILE A 222 4.53 -10.93 -6.32
CA ILE A 222 5.24 -10.80 -5.05
C ILE A 222 6.73 -10.59 -5.33
N SER A 223 7.29 -9.50 -4.81
CA SER A 223 8.72 -9.19 -4.87
C SER A 223 9.33 -9.35 -3.47
N ILE A 224 10.19 -10.35 -3.33
CA ILE A 224 10.82 -10.78 -2.09
C ILE A 224 12.27 -10.28 -2.04
N SER A 225 12.65 -9.65 -0.92
CA SER A 225 14.01 -9.14 -0.70
C SER A 225 14.91 -10.21 -0.08
N LEU A 226 15.72 -10.88 -0.91
CA LEU A 226 16.62 -11.98 -0.52
C LEU A 226 17.93 -11.47 0.10
N ASN A 227 18.66 -10.63 -0.63
CA ASN A 227 19.92 -9.94 -0.26
C ASN A 227 21.11 -10.76 0.28
N ALA A 228 20.96 -12.06 0.58
CA ALA A 228 22.06 -12.92 1.00
C ALA A 228 21.78 -14.39 0.65
N SER A 229 22.86 -15.15 0.42
CA SER A 229 22.79 -16.57 0.06
C SER A 229 22.94 -17.54 1.24
N THR A 230 23.31 -17.06 2.43
CA THR A 230 23.43 -17.89 3.65
C THR A 230 22.69 -17.26 4.83
N PRO A 231 22.23 -18.07 5.81
CA PRO A 231 21.55 -17.56 6.99
C PRO A 231 22.37 -16.55 7.79
N GLU A 232 23.66 -16.79 7.93
CA GLU A 232 24.58 -15.95 8.70
C GLU A 232 24.71 -14.57 8.07
N LYS A 233 24.93 -14.54 6.74
CA LYS A 233 25.03 -13.29 5.99
C LYS A 233 23.70 -12.56 5.90
N TYR A 234 22.59 -13.28 5.81
CA TYR A 234 21.27 -12.67 5.89
C TYR A 234 21.07 -11.98 7.24
N GLN A 235 21.43 -12.66 8.32
CA GLN A 235 21.30 -12.11 9.67
C GLN A 235 22.23 -10.91 9.88
N GLU A 236 23.47 -10.99 9.41
CA GLU A 236 24.45 -9.89 9.47
C GLU A 236 23.94 -8.63 8.77
N LEU A 237 23.29 -8.77 7.60
CA LEU A 237 22.83 -7.64 6.80
C LEU A 237 21.44 -7.12 7.17
N CYS A 238 20.52 -8.03 7.50
CA CYS A 238 19.11 -7.71 7.68
C CYS A 238 18.71 -7.55 9.15
N HIS A 239 19.55 -7.99 10.10
CA HIS A 239 19.30 -7.93 11.54
C HIS A 239 17.89 -8.44 11.88
N SER A 240 17.55 -9.63 11.39
CA SER A 240 16.20 -10.17 11.54
C SER A 240 15.93 -10.56 12.99
N GLN A 241 14.72 -10.27 13.48
CA GLN A 241 14.24 -10.75 14.77
C GLN A 241 14.16 -12.29 14.83
N PHE A 242 14.13 -12.96 13.67
CA PHE A 242 14.09 -14.42 13.57
C PHE A 242 15.48 -15.07 13.44
N GLY A 243 16.57 -14.30 13.50
CA GLY A 243 17.92 -14.83 13.47
C GLY A 243 18.21 -15.66 12.21
N LEU A 244 18.92 -16.78 12.40
CA LEU A 244 19.30 -17.69 11.31
C LEU A 244 18.10 -18.42 10.67
N ASP A 245 16.93 -18.44 11.31
CA ASP A 245 15.75 -19.08 10.76
C ASP A 245 15.07 -18.24 9.66
N ALA A 246 15.46 -16.97 9.52
CA ALA A 246 14.87 -16.05 8.55
C ALA A 246 15.06 -16.51 7.10
N LEU A 247 16.29 -16.81 6.66
CA LEU A 247 16.55 -17.22 5.27
C LEU A 247 15.85 -18.53 4.91
N PRO A 248 15.92 -19.61 5.71
CA PRO A 248 15.16 -20.83 5.44
C PRO A 248 13.65 -20.57 5.31
N ALA A 249 13.08 -19.73 6.17
CA ALA A 249 11.67 -19.37 6.11
C ALA A 249 11.31 -18.61 4.83
N ILE A 250 12.16 -17.65 4.41
CA ILE A 250 11.97 -16.90 3.15
C ILE A 250 11.96 -17.84 1.94
N LEU A 251 12.92 -18.77 1.86
CA LEU A 251 12.97 -19.72 0.75
C LEU A 251 11.77 -20.68 0.76
N SER A 252 11.33 -21.10 1.95
CA SER A 252 10.14 -21.94 2.13
C SER A 252 8.85 -21.23 1.72
N PHE A 253 8.67 -19.98 2.14
CA PHE A 253 7.55 -19.13 1.74
C PHE A 253 7.55 -18.89 0.23
N THR A 254 8.72 -18.53 -0.34
CA THR A 254 8.87 -18.28 -1.77
C THR A 254 8.43 -19.49 -2.61
N ARG A 255 8.86 -20.70 -2.24
CA ARG A 255 8.47 -21.93 -2.93
C ARG A 255 6.95 -22.15 -2.87
N GLN A 256 6.34 -21.95 -1.70
CA GLN A 256 4.91 -22.16 -1.51
C GLN A 256 4.07 -21.12 -2.27
N VAL A 257 4.44 -19.84 -2.18
CA VAL A 257 3.65 -18.75 -2.78
C VAL A 257 3.77 -18.72 -4.29
N SER A 258 4.85 -19.27 -4.87
CA SER A 258 5.00 -19.46 -6.32
C SER A 258 3.97 -20.43 -6.94
N VAL A 259 3.23 -21.18 -6.12
CA VAL A 259 2.11 -22.03 -6.58
C VAL A 259 0.82 -21.22 -6.78
N TYR A 260 0.65 -20.13 -6.02
CA TYR A 260 -0.59 -19.37 -5.94
C TYR A 260 -0.51 -18.01 -6.66
N VAL A 261 0.66 -17.37 -6.65
CA VAL A 261 0.85 -16.04 -7.24
C VAL A 261 1.47 -16.16 -8.63
N PRO A 262 0.89 -15.50 -9.67
CA PRO A 262 1.36 -15.62 -11.05
C PRO A 262 2.84 -15.31 -11.25
N GLN A 263 3.37 -14.32 -10.54
CA GLN A 263 4.77 -13.93 -10.65
C GLN A 263 5.41 -13.69 -9.27
N VAL A 264 6.42 -14.49 -8.96
CA VAL A 264 7.24 -14.33 -7.76
C VAL A 264 8.67 -13.98 -8.16
N VAL A 265 9.22 -12.93 -7.56
CA VAL A 265 10.56 -12.41 -7.85
C VAL A 265 11.36 -12.35 -6.57
N LEU A 266 12.48 -13.05 -6.50
CA LEU A 266 13.51 -12.81 -5.48
C LEU A 266 14.49 -11.76 -6.01
N SER A 267 14.79 -10.78 -5.17
CA SER A 267 15.71 -9.71 -5.54
C SER A 267 16.78 -9.44 -4.51
N VAL A 268 17.92 -8.97 -5.02
CA VAL A 268 19.07 -8.53 -4.22
C VAL A 268 19.34 -7.06 -4.53
N VAL A 269 19.93 -6.33 -3.59
CA VAL A 269 20.51 -5.01 -3.83
C VAL A 269 22.00 -5.20 -4.04
N ASP A 270 22.56 -4.69 -5.12
CA ASP A 270 23.95 -4.96 -5.54
C ASP A 270 25.05 -4.25 -4.73
N LYS A 271 24.70 -3.60 -3.61
CA LYS A 271 25.65 -2.93 -2.71
C LYS A 271 26.70 -3.92 -2.20
N ASP A 272 27.95 -3.73 -2.62
CA ASP A 272 29.12 -4.52 -2.20
C ASP A 272 28.99 -6.05 -2.38
N MET A 273 28.06 -6.51 -3.22
CA MET A 273 27.86 -7.94 -3.47
C MET A 273 28.84 -8.44 -4.53
N SER A 274 29.67 -9.43 -4.15
CA SER A 274 30.53 -10.12 -5.12
C SER A 274 29.68 -10.86 -6.17
N GLN A 275 30.22 -11.02 -7.38
CA GLN A 275 29.56 -11.80 -8.45
C GLN A 275 29.26 -13.25 -8.03
N LYS A 276 30.10 -13.83 -7.17
CA LYS A 276 29.87 -15.15 -6.59
C LYS A 276 28.62 -15.16 -5.70
N GLU A 277 28.45 -14.16 -4.86
CA GLU A 277 27.27 -14.01 -4.00
C GLU A 277 25.99 -13.87 -4.82
N ILE A 278 26.03 -13.02 -5.85
CA ILE A 278 24.91 -12.82 -6.77
C ILE A 278 24.52 -14.14 -7.44
N ALA A 279 25.50 -14.91 -7.93
CA ALA A 279 25.26 -16.21 -8.55
C ALA A 279 24.63 -17.23 -7.58
N GLU A 280 25.05 -17.23 -6.30
CA GLU A 280 24.44 -18.09 -5.29
C GLU A 280 23.00 -17.66 -4.95
N CYS A 281 22.74 -16.36 -4.88
CA CYS A 281 21.38 -15.84 -4.69
C CYS A 281 20.47 -16.19 -5.87
N GLU A 282 20.98 -16.09 -7.11
CA GLU A 282 20.27 -16.52 -8.30
C GLU A 282 19.99 -18.03 -8.26
N ARG A 283 20.97 -18.84 -7.82
CA ARG A 283 20.79 -20.30 -7.65
C ARG A 283 19.67 -20.60 -6.66
N LEU A 284 19.63 -19.92 -5.51
CA LEU A 284 18.56 -20.06 -4.52
C LEU A 284 17.20 -19.68 -5.12
N ALA A 285 17.12 -18.56 -5.85
CA ALA A 285 15.89 -18.13 -6.49
C ALA A 285 15.34 -19.21 -7.44
N ARG A 286 16.20 -19.74 -8.31
CA ARG A 286 15.83 -20.84 -9.23
C ARG A 286 15.33 -22.10 -8.50
N GLN A 287 15.88 -22.44 -7.33
CA GLN A 287 15.45 -23.59 -6.52
C GLN A 287 14.07 -23.43 -5.86
N THR A 288 13.58 -22.20 -5.77
CA THR A 288 12.22 -21.90 -5.27
C THR A 288 11.19 -21.80 -6.37
N GLY A 289 11.61 -21.67 -7.64
CA GLY A 289 10.74 -21.40 -8.78
C GLY A 289 10.51 -19.91 -9.05
N ALA A 290 11.08 -19.02 -8.24
CA ALA A 290 10.99 -17.58 -8.43
C ALA A 290 11.95 -17.08 -9.53
N LEU A 291 11.56 -15.96 -10.15
CA LEU A 291 12.46 -15.16 -10.98
C LEU A 291 13.52 -14.48 -10.11
N PHE A 292 14.68 -14.17 -10.69
CA PHE A 292 15.74 -13.44 -10.00
C PHE A 292 15.91 -12.05 -10.62
N ARG A 293 16.08 -11.02 -9.78
CA ARG A 293 16.31 -9.64 -10.21
C ARG A 293 17.35 -8.95 -9.34
N ILE A 294 18.35 -8.33 -9.97
CA ILE A 294 19.30 -7.44 -9.29
C ILE A 294 18.71 -6.03 -9.28
N ARG A 295 18.79 -5.35 -8.13
CA ARG A 295 18.43 -3.94 -7.96
C ARG A 295 19.71 -3.13 -7.74
N ALA A 296 19.81 -1.98 -8.41
CA ALA A 296 20.85 -1.02 -8.12
C ALA A 296 20.67 -0.48 -6.69
N TYR A 297 21.77 -0.35 -5.96
CA TYR A 297 21.81 0.41 -4.72
C TYR A 297 21.51 1.89 -5.01
N ILE A 298 20.74 2.52 -4.12
CA ILE A 298 20.45 3.96 -4.18
C ILE A 298 21.37 4.61 -3.16
N GLU A 299 22.37 5.35 -3.66
CA GLU A 299 23.24 6.21 -2.85
C GLU A 299 22.48 7.47 -2.42
N ASP A 300 22.90 8.06 -1.30
CA ASP A 300 22.30 9.26 -0.69
C ASP A 300 22.48 10.52 -1.54
#